data_AF-A0A2V2EQT7-F1
#
_entry.id   AF-A0A2V2EQT7-F1
#
_cell.length_a   1.000
_cell.length_b   1.000
_cell.length_c   1.000
_cell.angle_alpha   90.00
_cell.angle_beta   90.00
_cell.angle_gamma   90.00
#
_symmetry.space_group_name_H-M   'P 1'
#
loop_
_entity.id
_entity.type
_entity.pdbx_description
1 polymer ?
#
loop_
_entity_poly.entity_id
_entity_poly.type
_entity_poly.pdbx_seq_one_letter_code
_entity_poly.pdbx_strand_id
1 'polypeptide(L)' 'MNETGLSKRKFAEKVGVSAMSVSDWTTGKIQPNAESIYLICKAFKISADYLLGLSD' A
#
# COMPACT_ATOMS: atom_id res chain seq x y z
N MET A 1 13.06 -3.02 18.81
CA MET A 1 13.51 -3.42 17.46
C MET A 1 12.34 -3.19 16.51
N ASN A 2 12.51 -2.30 15.53
CA ASN A 2 11.42 -1.76 14.70
C ASN A 2 11.03 -2.75 13.59
N GLU A 3 10.16 -3.70 13.90
CA GLU A 3 9.65 -4.68 12.92
C GLU A 3 8.81 -4.04 11.79
N THR A 4 8.32 -2.82 12.01
CA THR A 4 7.49 -2.08 11.05
C THR A 4 8.28 -1.56 9.84
N GLY A 5 9.57 -1.24 9.99
CA GLY A 5 10.39 -0.68 8.91
C GLY A 5 10.64 -1.68 7.77
N LEU A 6 10.92 -2.94 8.13
CA LEU A 6 11.09 -4.04 7.18
C LEU A 6 9.77 -4.37 6.47
N SER A 7 8.65 -4.33 7.20
CA SER A 7 7.32 -4.60 6.63
C SER A 7 6.92 -3.56 5.57
N LYS A 8 7.08 -2.25 5.87
CA LYS A 8 6.78 -1.17 4.92
C LYS A 8 7.67 -1.22 3.68
N ARG A 9 8.97 -1.51 3.85
CA ARG A 9 9.91 -1.58 2.72
C ARG A 9 9.61 -2.77 1.81
N LYS A 10 9.31 -3.95 2.38
CA LYS A 10 8.89 -5.13 1.61
C LYS A 10 7.57 -4.90 0.87
N PHE A 11 6.63 -4.19 1.49
CA PHE A 11 5.38 -3.81 0.84
C PHE A 11 5.66 -2.87 -0.35
N ALA A 12 6.45 -1.82 -0.15
CA ALA A 12 6.89 -0.89 -1.20
C ALA A 12 7.55 -1.62 -2.38
N GLU A 13 8.51 -2.49 -2.10
CA GLU A 13 9.20 -3.32 -3.10
C GLU A 13 8.22 -4.21 -3.88
N LYS A 14 7.27 -4.85 -3.21
CA LYS A 14 6.28 -5.74 -3.85
C LYS A 14 5.29 -4.97 -4.73
N VAL A 15 4.86 -3.79 -4.31
CA VAL A 15 3.90 -2.95 -5.04
C VAL A 15 4.57 -2.14 -6.15
N GLY A 16 5.89 -1.89 -6.03
CA GLY A 16 6.65 -1.07 -6.97
C GLY A 16 6.54 0.43 -6.68
N VAL A 17 6.44 0.81 -5.41
CA VAL A 17 6.33 2.21 -4.96
C VAL A 17 7.43 2.55 -3.96
N SER A 18 7.60 3.83 -3.64
CA SER A 18 8.59 4.24 -2.65
C SER A 18 8.16 3.87 -1.23
N ALA A 19 9.12 3.56 -0.36
CA ALA A 19 8.86 3.36 1.07
C ALA A 19 8.26 4.62 1.74
N MET A 20 8.57 5.81 1.19
CA MET A 20 8.00 7.07 1.66
C MET A 20 6.51 7.15 1.36
N SER A 21 6.07 6.77 0.15
CA SER A 21 4.65 6.69 -0.22
C SER A 21 3.88 5.80 0.75
N VAL A 22 4.40 4.63 1.07
CA VAL A 22 3.79 3.71 2.05
C VAL A 22 3.74 4.34 3.45
N SER A 23 4.77 5.10 3.84
CA SER A 23 4.76 5.82 5.11
C SER A 23 3.69 6.91 5.14
N ASP A 24 3.54 7.68 4.05
CA ASP A 24 2.53 8.73 3.95
C ASP A 24 1.11 8.14 3.99
N TRP A 25 0.87 7.00 3.33
CA TRP A 25 -0.41 6.29 3.36
C TRP A 25 -0.74 5.75 4.75
N THR A 26 0.22 5.10 5.40
CA THR A 26 0.00 4.50 6.74
C THR A 26 -0.10 5.52 7.86
N THR A 27 0.38 6.75 7.65
CA THR A 27 0.25 7.87 8.59
C THR A 27 -0.94 8.79 8.27
N GLY A 28 -1.63 8.55 7.15
CA GLY A 28 -2.74 9.38 6.68
C GLY A 28 -2.34 10.76 6.14
N LYS A 29 -1.04 11.04 6.02
CA LYS A 29 -0.53 12.33 5.51
C LYS A 29 -0.93 12.56 4.06
N ILE A 30 -0.87 11.50 3.24
CA ILE A 30 -1.29 11.50 1.83
C ILE A 30 -2.05 10.20 1.57
N GLN A 31 -3.13 10.27 0.81
CA GLN A 31 -3.87 9.09 0.36
C GLN A 31 -3.29 8.54 -0.96
N PRO A 32 -3.32 7.21 -1.18
CA PRO A 32 -2.91 6.65 -2.47
C PRO A 32 -3.82 7.15 -3.60
N ASN A 33 -3.23 7.48 -4.73
CA ASN A 33 -3.98 7.82 -5.94
C ASN A 33 -4.48 6.56 -6.66
N ALA A 34 -5.27 6.72 -7.71
CA ALA A 34 -5.84 5.61 -8.47
C ALA A 34 -4.78 4.65 -9.04
N GLU A 35 -3.63 5.16 -9.51
CA GLU A 35 -2.52 4.33 -10.00
C GLU A 35 -1.90 3.49 -8.89
N SER A 36 -1.69 4.08 -7.72
CA SER A 36 -1.16 3.38 -6.54
C SER A 36 -2.11 2.29 -6.07
N ILE A 37 -3.41 2.58 -6.02
CA ILE A 37 -4.48 1.61 -5.71
C ILE A 37 -4.43 0.44 -6.71
N TYR A 38 -4.35 0.74 -8.00
CA TYR A 38 -4.24 -0.27 -9.05
C TYR A 38 -2.99 -1.16 -8.87
N LEU A 39 -1.82 -0.58 -8.58
CA LEU A 39 -0.59 -1.32 -8.33
C LEU A 39 -0.71 -2.24 -7.11
N ILE A 40 -1.32 -1.77 -6.02
CA ILE A 40 -1.57 -2.58 -4.82
C ILE A 40 -2.48 -3.77 -5.16
N CYS A 41 -3.61 -3.50 -5.83
CA CYS A 41 -4.57 -4.52 -6.23
C CYS A 41 -3.90 -5.59 -7.11
N LYS A 42 -3.10 -5.18 -8.09
CA LYS A 42 -2.35 -6.08 -8.98
C LYS A 42 -1.31 -6.92 -8.22
N ALA A 43 -0.56 -6.31 -7.29
CA ALA A 43 0.50 -6.98 -6.55
C ALA A 43 -0.01 -8.03 -5.55
N PHE A 44 -1.20 -7.81 -4.98
CA PHE A 44 -1.82 -8.70 -4.01
C PHE A 44 -2.95 -9.56 -4.58
N LYS A 45 -3.31 -9.37 -5.86
CA LYS A 45 -4.42 -10.05 -6.53
C LYS A 45 -5.75 -9.89 -5.78
N ILE A 46 -6.01 -8.67 -5.32
CA ILE A 46 -7.24 -8.25 -4.62
C ILE A 46 -8.02 -7.25 -5.47
N SER A 47 -9.31 -7.09 -5.19
CA SER A 47 -10.13 -6.04 -5.80
C SER A 47 -9.88 -4.68 -5.12
N ALA A 48 -10.19 -3.60 -5.84
CA ALA A 48 -10.20 -2.25 -5.26
C ALA A 48 -11.25 -2.14 -4.15
N ASP A 49 -12.40 -2.80 -4.31
CA ASP A 49 -13.47 -2.81 -3.31
C ASP A 49 -12.99 -3.39 -1.98
N TYR A 50 -12.26 -4.52 -2.01
CA TYR A 50 -11.66 -5.10 -0.81
C TYR A 50 -10.62 -4.16 -0.19
N LEU A 51 -9.73 -3.58 -1.00
CA LEU A 51 -8.70 -2.65 -0.52
C LEU A 51 -9.30 -1.40 0.13
N LEU A 52 -10.43 -0.92 -0.38
CA LEU A 52 -11.13 0.27 0.11
C LEU A 52 -12.16 -0.04 1.20
N GLY A 53 -12.34 -1.31 1.59
CA GLY A 53 -13.28 -1.73 2.62
C GLY A 53 -14.75 -1.67 2.19
N LEU A 54 -15.03 -1.78 0.89
CA LEU A 54 -16.37 -1.84 0.30
C LEU A 54 -16.89 -3.29 0.18
N SER A 55 -16.03 -4.30 0.39
CA SER A 55 -16.38 -5.73 0.39
C SER A 55 -15.47 -6.52 1.33
N ASP A 56 -15.95 -7.67 1.83
CA ASP A 56 -15.19 -8.65 2.64
C ASP A 56 -14.31 -9.61 1.82
#